data_AF-A0A4R2D8K9-F1
#
_entry.id   AF-A0A4R2D8K9-F1
#
_cell.length_a   1.000
_cell.length_b   1.000
_cell.length_c   1.000
_cell.angle_alpha   90.00
_cell.angle_beta   90.00
_cell.angle_gamma   90.00
#
_symmetry.space_group_name_H-M   'P 1'
#
loop_
_entity.id
_entity.type
_entity.pdbx_description
1 polymer ?
#
loop_
_entity_poly.entity_id
_entity_poly.type
_entity_poly.pdbx_seq_one_letter_code
_entity_poly.pdbx_strand_id
1 'polypeptide(L)'
;MHLVIAGASGATGRLLIDNAVAAGHTITALVRPGSTFGAPNGVRMLEAQVTTDRELTLPDSTDAVISTLGKRSYDDTDPVCTAGTENLLAAMQRQGIQRIVTVSASPVLRSGAGEPWWFRRTVRPMVRRKGPNIYADLEAMEEVLRSASSFCDWTILRPGYLVDKPARGHRLVPQANSIASVHRADLAGALLEVVQNPDTCRRAYGVAPHSSKERA
;
A
#
# COMPACT_ATOMS: atom_id res chain seq x y z
N MET A 1 -1.77 -5.39 17.72
CA MET A 1 -2.38 -4.20 17.11
C MET A 1 -3.68 -4.59 16.43
N HIS A 2 -4.64 -3.66 16.36
CA HIS A 2 -5.79 -3.73 15.48
C HIS A 2 -5.48 -2.99 14.17
N LEU A 3 -5.42 -3.74 13.07
CA LEU A 3 -5.13 -3.23 11.74
C LEU A 3 -6.40 -3.20 10.89
N VAL A 4 -6.69 -2.04 10.31
CA VAL A 4 -7.72 -1.89 9.29
C VAL A 4 -7.08 -1.98 7.91
N ILE A 5 -7.55 -2.89 7.06
CA ILE A 5 -6.95 -3.14 5.73
C ILE A 5 -7.94 -2.75 4.62
N ALA A 6 -7.60 -1.70 3.87
CA ALA A 6 -8.29 -1.31 2.64
C ALA A 6 -7.69 -2.06 1.43
N GLY A 7 -8.55 -2.56 0.54
CA GLY A 7 -8.11 -3.44 -0.55
C GLY A 7 -7.89 -4.89 -0.11
N ALA A 8 -8.50 -5.28 1.01
CA ALA A 8 -8.41 -6.61 1.63
C ALA A 8 -8.65 -7.79 0.67
N SER A 9 -9.59 -7.64 -0.27
CA SER A 9 -9.95 -8.70 -1.22
C SER A 9 -8.97 -8.86 -2.39
N GLY A 10 -8.01 -7.94 -2.54
CA GLY A 10 -6.98 -7.96 -3.59
C GLY A 10 -5.84 -8.93 -3.31
N ALA A 11 -5.02 -9.22 -4.32
CA ALA A 11 -3.95 -10.22 -4.23
C ALA A 11 -2.94 -9.94 -3.09
N THR A 12 -2.49 -8.68 -2.94
CA THR A 12 -1.60 -8.30 -1.84
C THR A 12 -2.33 -8.25 -0.50
N GLY A 13 -3.57 -7.73 -0.48
CA GLY A 13 -4.37 -7.59 0.74
C GLY A 13 -4.65 -8.92 1.42
N ARG A 14 -4.95 -9.98 0.65
CA ARG A 14 -5.14 -11.34 1.18
C ARG A 14 -3.89 -11.87 1.89
N LEU A 15 -2.75 -11.78 1.22
CA LEU A 15 -1.46 -12.21 1.79
C LEU A 15 -1.09 -11.41 3.05
N LEU A 16 -1.42 -10.11 3.06
CA LEU A 16 -1.22 -9.27 4.24
C LEU A 16 -2.12 -9.71 5.41
N ILE A 17 -3.39 -10.01 5.15
CA ILE A 17 -4.32 -10.52 6.17
C ILE A 17 -3.80 -11.81 6.76
N ASP A 18 -3.41 -12.78 5.93
CA ASP A 18 -2.89 -14.06 6.39
C ASP A 18 -1.65 -13.88 7.28
N ASN A 19 -0.69 -13.05 6.83
CA ASN A 19 0.51 -12.74 7.60
C ASN A 19 0.19 -12.03 8.92
N ALA A 20 -0.74 -11.07 8.92
CA ALA A 20 -1.06 -10.28 10.10
C ALA A 20 -1.85 -11.09 11.13
N VAL A 21 -2.76 -11.98 10.71
CA VAL A 21 -3.41 -12.95 11.59
C VAL A 21 -2.39 -13.91 12.20
N ALA A 22 -1.46 -14.44 11.40
CA ALA A 22 -0.41 -15.32 11.90
C ALA A 22 0.53 -14.63 12.91
N ALA A 23 0.73 -13.32 12.78
CA ALA A 23 1.48 -12.50 13.73
C ALA A 23 0.65 -12.04 14.96
N GLY A 24 -0.59 -12.50 15.11
CA GLY A 24 -1.44 -12.23 16.28
C GLY A 24 -2.11 -10.84 16.29
N HIS A 25 -2.22 -10.19 15.14
CA HIS A 25 -2.95 -8.92 15.03
C HIS A 25 -4.47 -9.15 14.89
N THR A 26 -5.25 -8.21 15.42
CA THR A 26 -6.69 -8.14 15.17
C THR A 26 -6.91 -7.43 13.84
N ILE A 27 -7.73 -7.99 12.95
CA ILE A 27 -7.91 -7.45 11.59
C ILE A 27 -9.35 -7.03 11.35
N THR A 28 -9.53 -5.81 10.85
CA THR A 28 -10.75 -5.38 10.17
C THR A 28 -10.47 -5.20 8.68
N ALA A 29 -11.08 -6.04 7.85
CA ALA A 29 -10.97 -6.00 6.39
C ALA A 29 -12.07 -5.08 5.82
N LEU A 30 -11.67 -3.97 5.20
CA LEU A 30 -12.59 -3.13 4.42
C LEU A 30 -12.82 -3.80 3.06
N VAL A 31 -14.06 -4.14 2.79
CA VAL A 31 -14.49 -4.77 1.54
C VAL A 31 -15.59 -3.95 0.89
N ARG A 32 -15.66 -3.97 -0.44
CA ARG A 32 -16.76 -3.33 -1.14
C ARG A 32 -18.08 -4.06 -0.83
N PRO A 33 -19.22 -3.35 -0.81
CA PRO A 33 -20.53 -3.99 -0.73
C PRO A 33 -20.69 -5.08 -1.80
N GLY A 34 -21.21 -6.24 -1.41
CA GLY A 34 -21.38 -7.39 -2.31
C GLY A 34 -20.09 -8.14 -2.68
N SER A 35 -18.98 -7.87 -1.97
CA SER A 35 -17.73 -8.61 -2.16
C SER A 35 -17.88 -10.08 -1.74
N THR A 36 -17.49 -11.00 -2.62
CA THR A 36 -17.46 -12.46 -2.35
C THR A 36 -16.23 -12.90 -1.55
N PHE A 37 -15.58 -11.98 -0.84
CA PHE A 37 -14.39 -12.26 -0.06
C PHE A 37 -14.76 -13.04 1.21
N GLY A 38 -14.44 -14.34 1.23
CA GLY A 38 -14.49 -15.14 2.44
C GLY A 38 -13.31 -14.80 3.34
N ALA A 39 -13.54 -13.94 4.33
CA ALA A 39 -12.50 -13.57 5.28
C ALA A 39 -12.07 -14.79 6.13
N PRO A 40 -10.78 -14.95 6.45
CA PRO A 40 -10.32 -15.99 7.38
C PRO A 40 -10.98 -15.87 8.76
N ASN A 41 -10.98 -16.97 9.53
CA ASN A 41 -11.46 -16.97 10.90
C ASN A 41 -10.74 -15.90 11.74
N GLY A 42 -11.51 -15.13 12.53
CA GLY A 42 -10.97 -14.06 13.37
C GLY A 42 -10.77 -12.71 12.66
N VAL A 43 -11.06 -12.62 11.37
CA VAL A 43 -11.05 -11.35 10.62
C VAL A 43 -12.45 -10.74 10.61
N ARG A 44 -12.58 -9.51 11.12
CA ARG A 44 -13.83 -8.75 11.02
C ARG A 44 -13.95 -8.19 9.61
N MET A 45 -15.09 -8.39 8.96
CA MET A 45 -15.41 -7.69 7.71
C MET A 45 -16.18 -6.40 8.02
N LEU A 46 -15.83 -5.33 7.32
CA LEU A 46 -16.58 -4.09 7.31
C LEU A 46 -16.84 -3.72 5.84
N GLU A 47 -18.12 -3.70 5.46
CA GLU A 47 -18.51 -3.31 4.11
C GLU A 47 -18.46 -1.78 3.99
N ALA A 48 -17.64 -1.30 3.06
CA ALA A 48 -17.51 0.10 2.74
C ALA A 48 -17.03 0.26 1.29
N GLN A 49 -17.67 1.17 0.56
CA GLN A 49 -17.11 1.64 -0.70
C GLN A 49 -16.15 2.79 -0.40
N VAL A 50 -14.90 2.45 -0.08
CA VAL A 50 -13.89 3.39 0.42
C VAL A 50 -13.70 4.62 -0.47
N THR A 51 -13.94 4.52 -1.78
CA THR A 51 -13.80 5.63 -2.72
C THR A 51 -14.94 6.65 -2.70
N THR A 52 -16.13 6.27 -2.22
CA THR A 52 -17.32 7.14 -2.24
C THR A 52 -17.93 7.38 -0.86
N ASP A 53 -17.57 6.56 0.13
CA ASP A 53 -18.07 6.66 1.49
C ASP A 53 -17.32 7.74 2.28
N ARG A 54 -17.87 8.96 2.26
CA ARG A 54 -17.31 10.12 2.98
C ARG A 54 -17.51 10.04 4.49
N GLU A 55 -18.52 9.28 4.91
CA GLU A 55 -18.89 9.05 6.31
C GLU A 55 -18.28 7.77 6.86
N LEU A 56 -17.30 7.19 6.15
CA LEU A 56 -16.56 6.02 6.60
C LEU A 56 -16.13 6.18 8.06
N THR A 57 -16.46 5.17 8.85
CA THR A 57 -16.03 5.02 10.24
C THR A 57 -15.21 3.75 10.36
N LEU A 58 -14.13 3.85 11.14
CA LEU A 58 -13.29 2.71 11.47
C LEU A 58 -13.62 2.24 12.90
N PRO A 59 -13.28 1.00 13.28
CA PRO A 59 -13.41 0.59 14.68
C PRO A 59 -12.60 1.50 15.61
N ASP A 60 -13.15 1.89 16.76
CA ASP A 60 -12.48 2.81 17.71
C ASP A 60 -11.15 2.28 18.24
N SER A 61 -10.98 0.96 18.25
CA SER A 61 -9.73 0.30 18.67
C SER A 61 -8.66 0.23 17.58
N THR A 62 -8.83 0.92 16.44
CA THR A 62 -7.89 0.88 15.31
C THR A 62 -6.56 1.54 15.67
N ASP A 63 -5.48 0.77 15.61
CA ASP A 63 -4.13 1.30 15.82
C ASP A 63 -3.53 1.87 14.52
N ALA A 64 -3.80 1.21 13.39
CA ALA A 64 -3.25 1.61 12.09
C ALA A 64 -4.12 1.17 10.90
N VAL A 65 -4.03 1.95 9.82
CA VAL A 65 -4.67 1.65 8.53
C VAL A 65 -3.60 1.22 7.53
N ILE A 66 -3.85 0.14 6.79
CA ILE A 66 -3.02 -0.27 5.65
C ILE A 66 -3.85 -0.24 4.38
N SER A 67 -3.42 0.54 3.40
CA SER A 67 -4.06 0.65 2.10
C SER A 67 -3.27 -0.10 1.04
N THR A 68 -3.84 -1.21 0.56
CA THR A 68 -3.40 -1.92 -0.65
C THR A 68 -4.34 -1.65 -1.82
N LEU A 69 -5.00 -0.48 -1.82
CA LEU A 69 -5.85 -0.05 -2.93
C LEU A 69 -5.02 0.09 -4.21
N GLY A 70 -5.66 -0.22 -5.33
CA GLY A 70 -5.05 -0.14 -6.64
C GLY A 70 -6.10 -0.33 -7.72
N LYS A 71 -5.85 0.28 -8.88
CA LYS A 71 -6.68 0.09 -10.07
C LYS A 71 -6.60 -1.35 -10.57
N ARG A 72 -7.73 -1.89 -11.02
CA ARG A 72 -7.79 -3.29 -11.51
C ARG A 72 -7.30 -3.42 -12.95
N SER A 73 -7.41 -2.34 -13.73
CA SER A 73 -7.03 -2.29 -15.14
C SER A 73 -6.27 -1.00 -15.45
N TYR A 74 -5.48 -1.04 -16.53
CA TYR A 74 -4.85 0.15 -17.12
C TYR A 74 -5.87 1.12 -17.73
N ASP A 75 -7.04 0.62 -18.11
CA ASP A 75 -8.12 1.42 -18.71
C ASP A 75 -8.99 2.14 -17.67
N ASP A 76 -8.80 1.84 -16.39
CA ASP A 76 -9.59 2.40 -15.29
C ASP A 76 -9.25 3.88 -15.08
N THR A 77 -10.25 4.74 -15.31
CA THR A 77 -10.13 6.20 -15.20
C THR A 77 -10.35 6.70 -13.78
N ASP A 78 -11.07 5.96 -12.94
CA ASP A 78 -11.51 6.46 -11.64
C ASP A 78 -10.32 6.62 -10.68
N PRO A 79 -10.26 7.69 -9.86
CA PRO A 79 -9.15 7.93 -8.94
C PRO A 79 -9.28 7.10 -7.66
N VAL A 80 -9.17 5.77 -7.78
CA VAL A 80 -9.39 4.81 -6.69
C VAL A 80 -8.44 5.04 -5.53
N CYS A 81 -7.16 5.30 -5.80
CA CYS A 81 -6.13 5.44 -4.77
C CYS A 81 -6.25 6.77 -4.04
N THR A 82 -6.42 7.87 -4.77
CA THR A 82 -6.57 9.21 -4.20
C THR A 82 -7.85 9.32 -3.40
N ALA A 83 -9.01 9.05 -4.01
CA ALA A 83 -10.31 9.20 -3.35
C ALA A 83 -10.44 8.28 -2.13
N GLY A 84 -9.93 7.03 -2.24
CA GLY A 84 -9.91 6.12 -1.10
C GLY A 84 -9.03 6.61 0.04
N THR A 85 -7.87 7.18 -0.27
CA THR A 85 -6.95 7.72 0.74
C THR A 85 -7.51 8.98 1.41
N GLU A 86 -8.17 9.86 0.67
CA GLU A 86 -8.85 11.04 1.23
C GLU A 86 -9.93 10.64 2.24
N ASN A 87 -10.79 9.68 1.90
CA ASN A 87 -11.84 9.21 2.81
C ASN A 87 -11.27 8.48 4.03
N LEU A 88 -10.22 7.67 3.86
CA LEU A 88 -9.53 7.03 4.98
C LEU A 88 -8.90 8.06 5.92
N LEU A 89 -8.20 9.06 5.39
CA LEU A 89 -7.59 10.12 6.19
C LEU A 89 -8.65 10.96 6.92
N ALA A 90 -9.78 11.24 6.28
CA ALA A 90 -10.89 11.95 6.92
C ALA A 90 -11.48 11.14 8.09
N ALA A 91 -11.68 9.83 7.91
CA ALA A 91 -12.13 8.94 8.99
C ALA A 91 -11.11 8.89 10.13
N MET A 92 -9.83 8.69 9.79
CA MET A 92 -8.73 8.67 10.74
C MET A 92 -8.63 9.98 11.55
N GLN A 93 -8.75 11.13 10.89
CA GLN A 93 -8.69 12.43 11.56
C GLN A 93 -9.85 12.61 12.55
N ARG A 94 -11.08 12.21 12.17
CA ARG A 94 -12.25 12.25 13.06
C ARG A 94 -12.08 11.38 14.31
N GLN A 95 -11.37 10.25 14.17
CA GLN A 95 -11.24 9.23 15.21
C GLN A 95 -9.88 9.27 15.93
N GLY A 96 -9.01 10.24 15.61
CA GLY A 96 -7.69 10.38 16.22
C GLY A 96 -6.70 9.26 15.86
N ILE A 97 -6.94 8.51 14.77
CA ILE A 97 -6.03 7.46 14.29
C ILE A 97 -4.90 8.12 13.50
N GLN A 98 -3.66 7.83 13.86
CA GLN A 98 -2.51 8.59 13.33
C GLN A 98 -1.67 7.79 12.32
N ARG A 99 -1.75 6.45 12.30
CA ARG A 99 -0.85 5.61 11.48
C ARG A 99 -1.51 5.12 10.19
N ILE A 100 -0.91 5.42 9.03
CA ILE A 100 -1.29 4.83 7.74
C ILE A 100 -0.07 4.31 6.95
N VAL A 101 -0.22 3.15 6.30
CA VAL A 101 0.77 2.61 5.36
C VAL A 101 0.10 2.35 4.02
N THR A 102 0.66 2.86 2.93
CA THR A 102 0.03 2.79 1.61
C THR A 102 0.96 2.23 0.54
N VAL A 103 0.42 1.41 -0.36
CA VAL A 103 1.11 0.93 -1.55
C VAL A 103 0.98 1.95 -2.68
N SER A 104 2.10 2.39 -3.21
CA SER A 104 2.24 3.19 -4.43
C SER A 104 2.95 2.34 -5.50
N ALA A 105 3.75 2.94 -6.37
CA ALA A 105 4.54 2.23 -7.37
C ALA A 105 5.86 2.97 -7.64
N SER A 106 6.91 2.22 -8.02
CA SER A 106 8.21 2.83 -8.33
C SER A 106 8.16 3.96 -9.38
N PRO A 107 7.37 3.90 -10.48
CA PRO A 107 7.38 4.97 -11.48
C PRO A 107 6.87 6.34 -11.01
N VAL A 108 6.28 6.41 -9.81
CA VAL A 108 5.81 7.65 -9.15
C VAL A 108 6.97 8.51 -8.67
N LEU A 109 8.12 7.92 -8.30
CA LEU A 109 9.30 8.68 -7.87
C LEU A 109 9.95 9.38 -9.07
N ARG A 110 9.60 10.66 -9.27
CA ARG A 110 10.08 11.44 -10.42
C ARG A 110 11.60 11.57 -10.51
N SER A 111 12.29 11.66 -9.36
CA SER A 111 13.76 11.73 -9.30
C SER A 111 14.42 10.52 -9.97
N GLY A 112 13.77 9.35 -9.92
CA GLY A 112 14.35 8.08 -10.35
C GLY A 112 15.55 7.66 -9.53
N ALA A 113 15.67 8.13 -8.28
CA ALA A 113 16.74 7.66 -7.39
C ALA A 113 16.67 6.13 -7.26
N GLY A 114 17.82 5.46 -7.36
CA GLY A 114 17.91 3.99 -7.39
C GLY A 114 17.65 3.34 -8.76
N GLU A 115 17.27 4.12 -9.78
CA GLU A 115 17.10 3.62 -11.15
C GLU A 115 18.34 3.89 -12.03
N PRO A 116 18.82 2.90 -12.79
CA PRO A 116 19.85 3.14 -13.81
C PRO A 116 19.39 4.17 -14.86
N TRP A 117 20.34 4.95 -15.40
CA TRP A 117 20.05 5.98 -16.40
C TRP A 117 19.26 5.46 -17.61
N TRP A 118 19.62 4.27 -18.12
CA TRP A 118 18.94 3.65 -19.26
C TRP A 118 17.47 3.37 -18.93
N PHE A 119 17.18 2.84 -17.74
CA PHE A 119 15.83 2.52 -17.29
C PHE A 119 14.95 3.79 -17.22
N ARG A 120 15.52 4.87 -16.68
CA ARG A 120 14.86 6.19 -16.60
C ARG A 120 14.50 6.76 -17.96
N ARG A 121 15.33 6.50 -18.98
CA ARG A 121 15.17 7.05 -20.34
C ARG A 121 14.30 6.18 -21.24
N THR A 122 14.23 4.86 -21.04
CA THR A 122 13.53 3.94 -21.97
C THR A 122 12.32 3.28 -21.33
N VAL A 123 12.52 2.50 -20.26
CA VAL A 123 11.47 1.66 -19.67
C VAL A 123 10.45 2.49 -18.91
N ARG A 124 10.90 3.44 -18.07
CA ARG A 124 9.99 4.24 -17.23
C ARG A 124 8.99 5.06 -18.05
N PRO A 125 9.37 5.79 -19.11
CA PRO A 125 8.40 6.51 -19.94
C PRO A 125 7.40 5.58 -20.62
N MET A 126 7.84 4.40 -21.08
CA MET A 126 6.96 3.40 -21.69
C MET A 126 5.93 2.88 -20.69
N VAL A 127 6.36 2.54 -19.48
CA VAL A 127 5.48 2.09 -18.40
C VAL A 127 4.48 3.18 -18.01
N ARG A 128 4.94 4.42 -17.82
CA ARG A 128 4.04 5.54 -17.50
C ARG A 128 3.04 5.84 -18.61
N ARG A 129 3.43 5.67 -19.88
CA ARG A 129 2.54 5.84 -21.04
C ARG A 129 1.49 4.74 -21.14
N LYS A 130 1.77 3.53 -20.63
CA LYS A 130 0.78 2.44 -20.59
C LYS A 130 -0.26 2.61 -19.49
N GLY A 131 0.06 3.32 -18.40
CA GLY A 131 -0.85 3.53 -17.28
C GLY A 131 -0.91 4.97 -16.78
N PRO A 132 -1.14 5.96 -17.65
CA PRO A 132 -1.08 7.38 -17.26
C PRO A 132 -2.05 7.68 -16.11
N ASN A 133 -3.26 7.12 -16.15
CA ASN A 133 -4.28 7.30 -15.12
C ASN A 133 -3.95 6.57 -13.81
N ILE A 134 -3.18 5.47 -13.85
CA ILE A 134 -2.70 4.79 -12.64
C ILE A 134 -1.66 5.65 -11.95
N TYR A 135 -0.64 6.10 -12.70
CA TYR A 135 0.46 6.84 -12.10
C TYR A 135 0.07 8.25 -11.70
N ALA A 136 -0.84 8.91 -12.41
CA ALA A 136 -1.39 10.19 -12.00
C ALA A 136 -2.18 10.07 -10.68
N ASP A 137 -3.00 9.03 -10.54
CA ASP A 137 -3.75 8.76 -9.30
C ASP A 137 -2.82 8.43 -8.13
N LEU A 138 -1.78 7.61 -8.34
CA LEU A 138 -0.80 7.34 -7.28
C LEU A 138 0.03 8.59 -6.92
N GLU A 139 0.40 9.44 -7.89
CA GLU A 139 1.08 10.70 -7.63
C GLU A 139 0.23 11.64 -6.78
N ALA A 140 -1.06 11.78 -7.09
CA ALA A 140 -2.01 12.58 -6.32
C ALA A 140 -2.24 12.01 -4.91
N MET A 141 -2.42 10.69 -4.80
CA MET A 141 -2.53 9.99 -3.52
C MET A 141 -1.32 10.23 -2.60
N GLU A 142 -0.09 10.17 -3.14
CA GLU A 142 1.09 10.46 -2.34
C GLU A 142 1.14 11.92 -1.87
N GLU A 143 0.63 12.85 -2.66
CA GLU A 143 0.56 14.26 -2.26
C GLU A 143 -0.48 14.50 -1.17
N VAL A 144 -1.63 13.85 -1.24
CA VAL A 144 -2.65 13.85 -0.19
C VAL A 144 -2.08 13.30 1.14
N LEU A 145 -1.28 12.23 1.10
CA LEU A 145 -0.61 11.73 2.30
C LEU A 145 0.38 12.75 2.87
N ARG A 146 1.19 13.39 2.02
CA ARG A 146 2.16 14.41 2.46
C ARG A 146 1.47 15.62 3.07
N SER A 147 0.36 16.08 2.51
CA SER A 147 -0.38 17.23 3.05
C SER A 147 -1.01 16.93 4.42
N ALA A 148 -1.31 15.67 4.71
CA ALA A 148 -1.82 15.19 6.01
C ALA A 148 -0.73 14.99 7.10
N SER A 149 0.53 15.35 6.84
CA SER A 149 1.65 15.15 7.79
C SER A 149 1.50 15.85 9.14
N SER A 150 0.55 16.80 9.27
CA SER A 150 0.29 17.50 10.52
C SER A 150 -0.33 16.61 11.60
N PHE A 151 -1.09 15.58 11.21
CA PHE A 151 -1.76 14.66 12.14
C PHE A 151 -1.49 13.19 11.84
N CYS A 152 -1.00 12.87 10.64
CA CYS A 152 -0.87 11.50 10.17
C CYS A 152 0.59 11.11 9.91
N ASP A 153 1.00 10.01 10.53
CA ASP A 153 2.24 9.32 10.31
C ASP A 153 2.09 8.29 9.19
N TRP A 154 2.25 8.78 7.96
CA TRP A 154 2.16 7.96 6.76
C TRP A 154 3.47 7.24 6.43
N THR A 155 3.40 6.06 5.81
CA THR A 155 4.54 5.43 5.13
C THR A 155 4.10 4.97 3.75
N ILE A 156 4.94 5.22 2.74
CA ILE A 156 4.64 4.85 1.35
C ILE A 156 5.60 3.75 0.90
N LEU A 157 5.08 2.62 0.42
CA LEU A 157 5.88 1.59 -0.25
C LEU A 157 5.72 1.69 -1.77
N ARG A 158 6.83 1.76 -2.49
CA ARG A 158 6.89 1.84 -3.96
C ARG A 158 7.51 0.57 -4.54
N PRO A 159 6.75 -0.53 -4.60
CA PRO A 159 7.24 -1.74 -5.24
C PRO A 159 7.53 -1.53 -6.72
N GLY A 160 8.45 -2.34 -7.25
CA GLY A 160 8.63 -2.56 -8.68
C GLY A 160 7.52 -3.45 -9.25
N TYR A 161 7.86 -4.24 -10.27
CA TYR A 161 6.88 -5.16 -10.88
C TYR A 161 6.50 -6.29 -9.91
N LEU A 162 5.20 -6.46 -9.66
CA LEU A 162 4.68 -7.47 -8.74
C LEU A 162 4.47 -8.82 -9.42
N VAL A 163 4.92 -9.89 -8.75
CA VAL A 163 4.76 -11.27 -9.21
C VAL A 163 4.16 -12.16 -8.12
N ASP A 164 3.37 -13.15 -8.55
CA ASP A 164 2.74 -14.13 -7.66
C ASP A 164 3.67 -15.33 -7.46
N LYS A 165 4.55 -15.20 -6.47
CA LYS A 165 5.51 -16.23 -6.07
C LYS A 165 5.63 -16.29 -4.53
N PRO A 166 6.05 -17.43 -3.96
CA PRO A 166 6.29 -17.55 -2.52
C PRO A 166 7.28 -16.50 -2.00
N ALA A 167 7.14 -16.09 -0.74
CA ALA A 167 8.04 -15.12 -0.12
C ALA A 167 9.50 -15.57 -0.22
N ARG A 168 10.39 -14.62 -0.54
CA ARG A 168 11.85 -14.79 -0.53
C ARG A 168 12.56 -13.66 0.22
N GLY A 169 11.85 -12.92 1.05
CA GLY A 169 12.40 -11.81 1.83
C GLY A 169 12.57 -10.54 1.01
N HIS A 170 12.32 -9.42 1.68
CA HIS A 170 12.37 -8.07 1.13
C HIS A 170 13.36 -7.18 1.88
N ARG A 171 13.87 -6.17 1.20
CA ARG A 171 14.60 -5.06 1.79
C ARG A 171 13.94 -3.75 1.41
N LEU A 172 13.85 -2.84 2.37
CA LEU A 172 13.37 -1.48 2.17
C LEU A 172 14.52 -0.61 1.63
N VAL A 173 14.24 0.18 0.60
CA VAL A 173 15.19 1.11 -0.02
C VAL A 173 14.73 2.54 0.29
N PRO A 174 15.33 3.24 1.27
CA PRO A 174 14.87 4.56 1.70
C PRO A 174 14.94 5.59 0.58
N GLN A 175 13.83 6.28 0.33
CA GLN A 175 13.71 7.40 -0.61
C GLN A 175 14.18 7.12 -2.06
N ALA A 176 14.31 5.85 -2.43
CA ALA A 176 14.76 5.41 -3.74
C ALA A 176 14.00 4.17 -4.20
N ASN A 177 14.02 3.92 -5.50
CA ASN A 177 13.38 2.77 -6.13
C ASN A 177 14.32 1.56 -6.22
N SER A 178 13.71 0.40 -6.44
CA SER A 178 14.38 -0.77 -6.99
C SER A 178 13.72 -1.14 -8.32
N ILE A 179 14.53 -1.47 -9.33
CA ILE A 179 14.01 -1.95 -10.63
C ILE A 179 13.68 -3.44 -10.62
N ALA A 180 13.96 -4.15 -9.52
CA ALA A 180 13.71 -5.58 -9.40
C ALA A 180 12.21 -5.88 -9.27
N SER A 181 11.82 -7.08 -9.72
CA SER A 181 10.49 -7.61 -9.41
C SER A 181 10.40 -8.00 -7.94
N VAL A 182 9.21 -7.77 -7.36
CA VAL A 182 8.89 -8.01 -5.95
C VAL A 182 7.78 -9.06 -5.90
N HIS A 183 7.93 -10.06 -5.05
CA HIS A 183 6.87 -11.03 -4.85
C HIS A 183 5.76 -10.39 -4.02
N ARG A 184 4.48 -10.61 -4.34
CA ARG A 184 3.38 -10.03 -3.53
C ARG A 184 3.43 -10.46 -2.07
N ALA A 185 3.92 -11.67 -1.79
CA ALA A 185 4.14 -12.17 -0.43
C ALA A 185 5.22 -11.35 0.32
N ASP A 186 6.27 -10.95 -0.38
CA ASP A 186 7.33 -10.08 0.17
C ASP A 186 6.82 -8.65 0.41
N LEU A 187 5.98 -8.12 -0.49
CA LEU A 187 5.33 -6.83 -0.27
C LEU A 187 4.38 -6.87 0.95
N ALA A 188 3.62 -7.94 1.12
CA ALA A 188 2.78 -8.13 2.30
C ALA A 188 3.61 -8.16 3.59
N GLY A 189 4.76 -8.85 3.57
CA GLY A 189 5.72 -8.83 4.67
C GLY A 189 6.27 -7.41 4.95
N ALA A 190 6.66 -6.68 3.90
CA ALA A 190 7.15 -5.31 4.02
C ALA A 190 6.12 -4.35 4.62
N LEU A 191 4.84 -4.48 4.22
CA LEU A 191 3.75 -3.68 4.79
C LEU A 191 3.59 -3.92 6.29
N LEU A 192 3.66 -5.19 6.71
CA LEU A 192 3.55 -5.57 8.11
C LEU A 192 4.79 -5.15 8.92
N GLU A 193 5.98 -5.16 8.33
CA GLU A 193 7.19 -4.65 8.98
C GLU A 193 7.09 -3.13 9.23
N VAL A 194 6.74 -2.34 8.21
CA VAL A 194 6.74 -0.88 8.35
C VAL A 194 5.61 -0.37 9.22
N VAL A 195 4.42 -1.01 9.23
CA VAL A 195 3.31 -0.54 10.08
C VAL A 195 3.68 -0.60 11.57
N GLN A 196 4.52 -1.56 11.95
CA GLN A 196 4.99 -1.77 13.32
C GLN A 196 6.21 -0.93 13.69
N ASN A 197 6.88 -0.29 12.73
CA ASN A 197 8.13 0.42 12.96
C ASN A 197 7.94 1.96 12.90
N PRO A 198 7.99 2.67 14.03
CA PRO A 198 7.86 4.12 14.09
C PRO A 198 8.94 4.89 13.30
N ASP A 199 10.13 4.32 13.11
CA ASP A 199 11.21 4.97 12.35
C ASP A 199 10.91 5.07 10.85
N THR A 200 9.83 4.41 10.41
CA THR A 200 9.36 4.45 9.03
C THR A 200 8.32 5.54 8.78
N CYS A 201 7.88 6.24 9.82
CA CYS A 201 6.91 7.33 9.71
C CYS A 201 7.43 8.48 8.84
N ARG A 202 6.53 9.01 8.02
CA ARG A 202 6.74 10.13 7.07
C ARG A 202 7.86 9.86 6.06
N ARG A 203 8.00 8.60 5.66
CA ARG A 203 9.03 8.16 4.70
C ARG A 203 8.43 7.31 3.59
N ALA A 204 9.08 7.36 2.44
CA ALA A 204 8.79 6.51 1.29
C ALA A 204 9.95 5.55 1.05
N TYR A 205 9.63 4.30 0.72
CA TYR A 205 10.60 3.23 0.49
C TYR A 205 10.31 2.52 -0.83
N GLY A 206 11.35 2.26 -1.62
CA GLY A 206 11.30 1.20 -2.61
C GLY A 206 11.31 -0.17 -1.92
N VAL A 207 10.75 -1.17 -2.57
CA VAL A 207 10.81 -2.56 -2.09
C VAL A 207 11.68 -3.37 -3.06
N ALA A 208 12.71 -4.01 -2.52
CA ALA A 208 13.62 -4.87 -3.28
C ALA A 208 13.61 -6.29 -2.69
N PRO A 209 13.87 -7.33 -3.47
CA PRO A 209 14.15 -8.66 -2.91
C PRO A 209 15.49 -8.65 -2.16
N HIS A 210 15.62 -9.49 -1.13
CA HIS A 210 16.93 -9.79 -0.57
C HIS A 210 17.82 -10.42 -1.65
N SER A 211 19.07 -9.98 -1.77
CA SER A 211 20.01 -10.58 -2.72
C SER A 211 20.43 -11.96 -2.19
N SER A 212 20.65 -12.93 -3.08
CA SER A 212 21.15 -14.25 -2.70
C SER A 212 22.52 -14.22 -2.00
N LYS A 213 23.27 -13.11 -2.11
CA LYS A 213 24.57 -12.93 -1.45
C LYS A 213 24.47 -12.48 0.02
N GLU A 214 23.29 -12.08 0.50
CA GLU A 214 23.08 -11.58 1.87
C GLU A 214 22.46 -12.65 2.79
N ARG A 215 22.32 -13.89 2.31
CA ARG A 215 21.78 -15.03 3.05
C ARG A 215 22.86 -15.99 3.60
N ALA A 216 24.12 -15.57 3.58
CA ALA A 216 25.27 -16.35 4.06
C ALA A 216 25.74 -15.84 5.42
#